data_AF-A0A9N9K9X7-F1
#
_entry.id   AF-A0A9N9K9X7-F1
#
_cell.length_a   1.000
_cell.length_b   1.000
_cell.length_c   1.000
_cell.angle_alpha   90.00
_cell.angle_beta   90.00
_cell.angle_gamma   90.00
#
_symmetry.space_group_name_H-M   'P 1'
#
loop_
_entity.id
_entity.type
_entity.pdbx_description
1 polymer ?
#
loop_
_entity_poly.entity_id
_entity_poly.type
_entity_poly.pdbx_seq_one_letter_code
_entity_poly.pdbx_strand_id
1 'polypeptide(L)'
;TNNIIGGLLAAAFGNIVELIISIFALIHNEIEIVQTSLLGSIISNLLLVLGMCILVGGYYYEEQKFKKITAQTISSLMTLSCISLIIPAAFNTLIENNGNNSLEIRKE
;
A
#
# COMPACT_ATOMS: atom_id res chain seq x y z
N THR A 1 -7.89 -27.57 8.37
CA THR A 1 -6.84 -26.94 9.21
C THR A 1 -5.59 -26.55 8.43
N ASN A 2 -5.15 -27.32 7.42
CA ASN A 2 -3.93 -27.03 6.66
C ASN A 2 -3.99 -25.73 5.81
N ASN A 3 -5.19 -25.29 5.38
CA ASN A 3 -5.34 -24.10 4.52
C ASN A 3 -5.02 -22.77 5.22
N ILE A 4 -5.19 -22.67 6.54
CA ILE A 4 -4.91 -21.42 7.28
C ILE A 4 -3.41 -21.18 7.33
N ILE A 5 -2.64 -22.23 7.61
CA ILE A 5 -1.17 -22.18 7.63
C ILE A 5 -0.63 -21.87 6.22
N GLY A 6 -1.19 -22.51 5.19
CA GLY A 6 -0.83 -22.23 3.79
C GLY A 6 -1.13 -20.79 3.37
N GLY A 7 -2.29 -20.25 3.76
CA GLY A 7 -2.64 -18.84 3.49
C GLY A 7 -1.73 -17.85 4.20
N LEU A 8 -1.36 -18.14 5.46
CA LEU A 8 -0.42 -17.32 6.23
C LEU A 8 0.99 -17.34 5.59
N LEU A 9 1.48 -18.52 5.21
CA LEU A 9 2.76 -18.65 4.52
C LEU A 9 2.76 -17.89 3.19
N ALA A 10 1.70 -17.99 2.39
CA ALA A 10 1.61 -17.29 1.13
C ALA A 10 1.64 -15.76 1.31
N ALA A 11 0.98 -15.23 2.35
CA ALA A 11 1.00 -13.81 2.65
C ALA A 11 2.38 -13.31 3.13
N ALA A 12 3.04 -14.09 4.00
CA ALA A 12 4.35 -13.72 4.54
C ALA A 12 5.49 -13.90 3.52
N PHE A 13 5.54 -15.05 2.85
CA PHE A 13 6.58 -15.36 1.87
C PHE A 13 6.35 -14.68 0.52
N GLY A 14 5.11 -14.34 0.18
CA GLY A 14 4.79 -13.60 -1.04
C GLY A 14 5.35 -12.18 -1.06
N ASN A 15 5.61 -11.59 0.11
CA ASN A 15 6.21 -10.24 0.27
C ASN A 15 7.48 -10.28 1.15
N ILE A 16 8.19 -11.42 1.19
CA ILE A 16 9.33 -11.58 2.11
C ILE A 16 10.49 -10.66 1.77
N VAL A 17 10.69 -10.36 0.49
CA VAL A 17 11.77 -9.46 0.05
C VAL A 17 11.52 -8.06 0.60
N GLU A 18 10.31 -7.53 0.47
CA GLU A 18 9.94 -6.24 1.06
C GLU A 18 10.06 -6.26 2.58
N LEU A 19 9.67 -7.35 3.25
CA LEU A 19 9.77 -7.48 4.70
C LEU A 19 11.23 -7.45 5.17
N ILE A 20 12.12 -8.19 4.52
CA ILE A 20 13.56 -8.22 4.85
C ILE A 20 14.17 -6.84 4.67
N ILE A 21 13.92 -6.18 3.54
CA ILE A 21 14.45 -4.84 3.25
C ILE A 21 13.93 -3.82 4.27
N SER A 22 12.65 -3.89 4.61
CA SER A 22 12.02 -2.99 5.61
C SER A 22 12.62 -3.19 7.00
N ILE A 23 12.82 -4.44 7.43
CA ILE A 23 13.45 -4.74 8.73
C ILE A 23 14.89 -4.24 8.76
N PHE A 24 15.64 -4.46 7.68
CA PHE A 24 17.02 -3.98 7.58
C PHE A 24 17.09 -2.45 7.67
N ALA A 25 16.28 -1.74 6.89
CA ALA A 25 16.19 -0.27 6.95
C ALA A 25 15.79 0.22 8.35
N LEU A 26 14.85 -0.47 9.01
CA LEU A 26 14.41 -0.13 10.37
C LEU A 26 15.54 -0.30 11.40
N ILE A 27 16.35 -1.35 11.30
CA ILE A 27 17.53 -1.56 12.17
C ILE A 27 18.55 -0.42 12.01
N HIS A 28 18.62 0.19 10.83
CA HIS A 28 19.46 1.35 10.54
C HIS A 28 18.80 2.71 10.83
N ASN A 29 17.61 2.75 11.46
CA ASN A 29 16.80 3.95 11.71
C ASN A 29 16.38 4.72 10.44
N GLU A 30 16.34 4.04 9.28
CA GLU A 30 15.93 4.62 8.01
C GLU A 30 14.39 4.56 7.83
N ILE A 31 13.66 5.27 8.70
CA ILE A 31 12.19 5.23 8.73
C ILE A 31 11.57 5.73 7.43
N GLU A 32 12.15 6.75 6.81
CA GLU A 32 11.67 7.32 5.55
C GLU A 32 11.74 6.30 4.41
N ILE A 33 12.81 5.51 4.37
CA ILE A 33 12.99 4.43 3.37
C ILE A 33 11.91 3.36 3.57
N VAL A 34 11.62 2.97 4.81
CA VAL A 34 10.56 1.99 5.09
C VAL A 34 9.19 2.51 4.65
N GLN A 35 8.84 3.75 5.00
CA GLN A 35 7.55 4.34 4.65
C GLN A 35 7.37 4.48 3.14
N THR A 36 8.37 5.02 2.46
CA THR A 36 8.34 5.22 0.99
C THR A 36 8.31 3.88 0.26
N SER A 37 9.05 2.86 0.73
CA SER A 37 9.04 1.52 0.15
C SER A 37 7.68 0.83 0.31
N LEU A 38 7.05 0.92 1.49
CA LEU A 38 5.72 0.33 1.72
C LEU A 38 4.65 1.00 0.85
N LEU A 39 4.66 2.33 0.77
CA LEU A 39 3.75 3.08 -0.09
C LEU A 39 3.99 2.73 -1.58
N GLY A 40 5.25 2.67 -1.99
CA GLY A 40 5.66 2.29 -3.34
C GLY A 40 5.21 0.88 -3.73
N SER A 41 5.29 -0.09 -2.82
CA SER A 41 4.81 -1.46 -3.05
C SER A 41 3.30 -1.50 -3.33
N ILE A 42 2.50 -0.75 -2.54
CA ILE A 42 1.05 -0.63 -2.76
C ILE A 42 0.76 -0.02 -4.13
N ILE A 43 1.39 1.11 -4.46
CA ILE A 43 1.19 1.82 -5.74
C ILE A 43 1.63 0.95 -6.92
N SER A 44 2.79 0.28 -6.81
CA SER A 44 3.30 -0.62 -7.85
C SER A 44 2.31 -1.75 -8.14
N ASN A 45 1.76 -2.39 -7.11
CA ASN A 45 0.79 -3.47 -7.30
C ASN A 45 -0.54 -2.96 -7.91
N LEU A 46 -1.00 -1.77 -7.51
CA LEU A 46 -2.28 -1.22 -7.97
C LEU A 46 -2.23 -0.58 -9.34
N LEU A 47 -1.14 0.10 -9.70
CA LEU A 47 -1.06 0.84 -10.95
C LEU A 47 -0.15 0.14 -11.95
N LEU A 48 1.07 -0.20 -11.54
CA LEU A 48 2.07 -0.74 -12.46
C LEU A 48 1.73 -2.18 -12.86
N VAL A 49 1.62 -3.08 -11.87
CA VAL A 49 1.34 -4.50 -12.12
C VAL A 49 -0.06 -4.67 -12.72
N LEU A 50 -1.09 -4.09 -12.09
CA LEU A 50 -2.45 -4.15 -12.62
C LEU A 50 -2.55 -3.51 -14.02
N GLY A 51 -1.94 -2.35 -14.22
CA GLY A 51 -1.92 -1.67 -15.52
C GLY A 51 -1.24 -2.51 -16.59
N MET A 52 -0.10 -3.14 -16.29
CA MET A 52 0.56 -4.06 -17.21
C MET A 52 -0.27 -5.31 -17.48
N CYS A 53 -0.97 -5.87 -16.49
CA CYS A 53 -1.89 -6.99 -16.69
C CYS A 53 -3.04 -6.64 -17.64
N ILE A 54 -3.57 -5.41 -17.56
CA ILE A 54 -4.61 -4.91 -18.45
C ILE A 54 -4.03 -4.62 -19.85
N LEU A 55 -2.87 -3.97 -19.94
CA LEU A 55 -2.24 -3.62 -21.22
C LEU A 55 -1.81 -4.87 -21.99
N VAL A 56 -1.02 -5.74 -21.36
CA VAL A 56 -0.53 -6.97 -21.99
C VAL A 56 -1.68 -7.93 -22.24
N GLY A 57 -2.57 -8.12 -21.27
CA GLY A 57 -3.72 -9.00 -21.46
C GLY A 57 -4.71 -8.49 -22.52
N GLY A 58 -4.96 -7.19 -22.56
CA GLY A 58 -5.79 -6.54 -23.57
C GLY A 58 -5.15 -6.50 -24.97
N TYR A 59 -3.82 -6.57 -25.05
CA TYR A 59 -3.11 -6.73 -26.33
C TYR A 59 -3.36 -8.10 -26.97
N TYR A 60 -3.46 -9.17 -26.16
CA TYR A 60 -3.70 -10.53 -26.65
C TYR A 60 -5.18 -10.93 -26.72
N TYR A 61 -6.04 -10.31 -25.91
CA TYR A 61 -7.45 -10.67 -25.77
C TYR A 61 -8.34 -9.44 -25.80
N GLU A 62 -9.42 -9.45 -26.59
CA GLU A 62 -10.37 -8.32 -26.65
C GLU A 62 -11.09 -8.08 -25.30
N GLU A 63 -11.37 -9.15 -24.56
CA GLU A 63 -11.96 -9.06 -23.22
C GLU A 63 -11.26 -10.03 -22.25
N GLN A 64 -10.85 -9.52 -21.09
CA GLN A 64 -10.32 -10.34 -20.01
C GLN A 64 -11.44 -10.78 -19.05
N LYS A 65 -11.60 -12.09 -18.86
CA LYS A 65 -12.62 -12.64 -17.93
C LYS A 65 -12.04 -12.78 -16.52
N PHE A 66 -12.70 -12.18 -15.55
CA PHE A 66 -12.35 -12.30 -14.13
C PHE A 66 -13.58 -12.67 -13.29
N LYS A 67 -13.34 -13.33 -12.15
CA LYS A 67 -14.40 -13.66 -11.18
C LYS A 67 -14.88 -12.38 -10.51
N LYS A 68 -16.04 -11.86 -10.94
CA LYS A 68 -16.61 -10.58 -10.50
C LYS A 68 -16.67 -10.43 -8.98
N ILE A 69 -17.19 -11.45 -8.28
CA ILE A 69 -17.33 -11.41 -6.81
C ILE A 69 -15.97 -11.28 -6.13
N THR A 70 -15.01 -12.15 -6.47
CA THR A 70 -13.67 -12.14 -5.87
C THR A 70 -12.92 -10.84 -6.14
N ALA A 71 -12.95 -10.36 -7.40
CA ALA A 71 -12.31 -9.11 -7.78
C ALA A 71 -12.90 -7.91 -7.02
N GLN A 72 -14.23 -7.85 -6.92
CA GLN A 72 -14.92 -6.78 -6.19
C GLN A 72 -14.60 -6.83 -4.68
N THR A 73 -14.62 -8.02 -4.06
CA THR A 73 -14.27 -8.15 -2.63
C THR A 73 -12.85 -7.71 -2.34
N ILE A 74 -11.86 -8.17 -3.13
CA ILE A 74 -10.45 -7.81 -2.94
C ILE A 74 -10.25 -6.31 -3.18
N SER A 75 -10.87 -5.73 -4.21
CA SER A 75 -10.81 -4.29 -4.46
C SER A 75 -11.37 -3.47 -3.31
N SER A 76 -12.52 -3.86 -2.73
CA SER A 76 -13.10 -3.16 -1.59
C SER A 76 -12.21 -3.24 -0.34
N LEU A 77 -11.63 -4.40 -0.05
CA LEU A 77 -10.70 -4.58 1.07
C LEU A 77 -9.41 -3.76 0.89
N MET A 78 -8.92 -3.66 -0.34
CA MET A 78 -7.74 -2.87 -0.68
C MET A 78 -8.00 -1.37 -0.48
N THR A 79 -9.14 -0.87 -0.97
CA THR A 79 -9.57 0.51 -0.76
C THR A 79 -9.69 0.83 0.73
N LEU A 80 -10.33 -0.07 1.50
CA LEU A 80 -10.46 0.11 2.94
C LEU A 80 -9.10 0.13 3.65
N SER A 81 -8.17 -0.74 3.24
CA SER A 81 -6.82 -0.77 3.79
C SER A 81 -6.04 0.52 3.48
N CYS A 82 -6.14 1.03 2.25
CA CYS A 82 -5.48 2.29 1.87
C CYS A 82 -6.05 3.48 2.66
N ILE A 83 -7.37 3.57 2.80
CA ILE A 83 -8.01 4.61 3.62
C ILE A 83 -7.52 4.53 5.06
N SER A 84 -7.48 3.33 5.65
CA SER A 84 -7.00 3.12 7.01
C SER A 84 -5.54 3.57 7.20
N LEU A 85 -4.69 3.41 6.18
CA LEU A 85 -3.29 3.82 6.23
C LEU A 85 -3.12 5.34 6.07
N ILE A 86 -3.98 6.00 5.28
CA ILE A 86 -3.94 7.44 5.02
C ILE A 86 -4.42 8.27 6.23
N ILE A 87 -5.39 7.77 7.01
CA ILE A 87 -5.96 8.49 8.17
C ILE A 87 -4.90 9.08 9.12
N PRO A 88 -3.95 8.31 9.67
CA PRO A 88 -2.94 8.85 10.58
C PRO A 88 -2.01 9.86 9.91
N ALA A 89 -1.66 9.66 8.63
CA ALA A 89 -0.82 10.60 7.88
C ALA A 89 -1.54 11.94 7.65
N ALA A 90 -2.82 11.89 7.25
CA ALA A 90 -3.66 13.08 7.08
C ALA A 90 -3.83 13.83 8.41
N PHE A 91 -4.08 13.12 9.51
CA PHE A 91 -4.21 13.73 10.84
C PHE A 91 -2.93 14.44 11.29
N ASN A 92 -1.76 13.80 11.12
CA ASN A 92 -0.48 14.42 11.46
C ASN A 92 -0.24 15.71 10.66
N THR A 93 -0.54 15.68 9.36
CA THR A 93 -0.41 16.84 8.46
C THR A 93 -1.31 18.00 8.90
N LEU A 94 -2.53 17.71 9.35
CA LEU A 94 -3.46 18.73 9.85
C LEU A 94 -3.00 19.35 11.17
N ILE A 95 -2.44 18.56 12.08
CA ILE A 95 -1.87 19.08 13.34
C ILE A 95 -0.67 19.97 13.05
N GLU A 96 0.25 19.52 12.21
CA GLU A 96 1.44 20.27 11.84
C GLU A 96 1.07 21.61 11.19
N ASN A 97 0.11 21.61 10.28
CA ASN A 97 -0.38 22.83 9.61
C ASN A 97 -1.03 23.82 10.61
N ASN A 98 -1.84 23.33 11.56
CA ASN A 98 -2.39 24.19 12.62
C ASN A 98 -1.30 24.78 13.53
N GLY A 99 -0.28 23.99 13.87
CA GLY A 99 0.89 24.45 14.61
C GLY A 99 1.61 25.59 13.88
N ASN A 100 1.89 25.40 12.58
CA ASN A 100 2.57 26.39 11.75
C ASN A 100 1.79 27.71 11.66
N ASN A 101 0.47 27.65 11.43
CA ASN A 101 -0.38 28.84 11.36
C ASN A 101 -0.40 29.61 12.70
N SER A 102 -0.40 28.91 13.84
CA SER A 102 -0.37 29.55 15.16
C SER A 102 0.95 30.25 15.48
N LEU A 103 2.07 29.76 14.93
CA LEU A 103 3.38 30.39 15.04
C LEU A 103 3.51 31.64 14.16
N GLU A 104 2.77 31.70 13.06
CA GLU A 104 2.72 32.87 12.16
C GLU A 104 1.95 34.02 12.82
N ILE A 105 0.79 33.75 13.43
CA ILE A 105 -0.06 34.75 14.13
C ILE A 105 0.66 35.38 15.35
N ARG A 106 1.61 34.68 15.97
CA ARG A 106 2.39 35.19 17.12
C ARG A 106 3.57 36.08 16.72
N LYS A 107 3.93 36.16 15.44
CA LYS A 107 5.06 36.97 14.94
C LYS A 107 4.63 38.35 14.45
N GLU A 108 3.33 38.61 14.39
CA GLU A 108 2.72 39.93 14.17
C GLU A 108 2.36 40.60 15.51
#